data_AF-A0A3D2XDV4-F1
#
_entry.id   AF-A0A3D2XDV4-F1
#
_cell.length_a   1.000
_cell.length_b   1.000
_cell.length_c   1.000
_cell.angle_alpha   90.00
_cell.angle_beta   90.00
_cell.angle_gamma   90.00
#
_symmetry.space_group_name_H-M   'P 1'
#
loop_
_entity.id
_entity.type
_entity.pdbx_description
1 polymer ?
#
loop_
_entity_poly.entity_id
_entity_poly.type
_entity_poly.pdbx_seq_one_letter_code
_entity_poly.pdbx_strand_id
1 'polypeptide(L)'
;MSFLKKIWTDWKLSYNHRQKEKSFVNGITHPPQVLTPLVPITGDAVHFKHTGHAGDVIYSIPAMKALAKGRKIHLYFELHQPNRDFTQQMKHPNGNVMLNEKSVAMFAPLMQQQPGMQHFAAWNGEPIHYDLTAFRSFPFDYRMYSITRWYFLTFAVTADLGKPWLQVVPDKNFADKIVLARSSRYHTPGISYSFLSQYPNLVFVGVPDEYEVMKQEIPNLVYQPVNNFAELASVIAGSKLFIGNQSFPFSLAEALKVKRILEVYHQCPNVVPEGSDAYDFCYQPQFEKIVSDILNR
;
A
#
# COMPACT_ATOMS: atom_id res chain seq x y z
N MET A 1 16.41 -5.40 -38.78
CA MET A 1 14.97 -5.75 -38.77
C MET A 1 14.39 -5.42 -40.14
N SER A 2 13.56 -6.30 -40.73
CA SER A 2 12.91 -6.04 -42.04
C SER A 2 12.01 -4.80 -41.97
N PHE A 3 12.01 -3.98 -43.04
CA PHE A 3 11.21 -2.76 -43.18
C PHE A 3 9.71 -3.01 -42.88
N LEU A 4 9.17 -4.14 -43.33
CA LEU A 4 7.79 -4.57 -43.06
C LEU A 4 7.54 -4.82 -41.56
N LYS A 5 8.51 -5.39 -40.84
CA LYS A 5 8.42 -5.62 -39.39
C LYS A 5 8.40 -4.29 -38.64
N LYS A 6 9.14 -3.28 -39.12
CA LYS A 6 9.14 -1.92 -38.55
C LYS A 6 7.77 -1.26 -38.73
N ILE A 7 7.23 -1.24 -39.96
CA ILE A 7 5.89 -0.69 -40.25
C ILE A 7 4.81 -1.33 -39.37
N TRP A 8 4.80 -2.66 -39.27
CA TRP A 8 3.83 -3.37 -38.45
C TRP A 8 3.96 -3.04 -36.96
N THR A 9 5.21 -2.93 -36.46
CA THR A 9 5.47 -2.55 -35.07
C THR A 9 4.99 -1.12 -34.78
N ASP A 10 5.31 -0.18 -35.66
CA ASP A 10 4.90 1.22 -35.54
C ASP A 10 3.37 1.38 -35.59
N TRP A 11 2.72 0.63 -36.49
CA TRP A 11 1.26 0.57 -36.56
C TRP A 11 0.65 0.01 -35.27
N LYS A 12 1.19 -1.10 -34.74
CA LYS A 12 0.70 -1.74 -33.51
C LYS A 12 0.87 -0.83 -32.30
N LEU A 13 2.00 -0.14 -32.18
CA LEU A 13 2.26 0.86 -31.13
C LEU A 13 1.24 2.00 -31.21
N SER A 14 1.03 2.56 -32.41
CA SER A 14 0.06 3.63 -32.64
C SER A 14 -1.37 3.18 -32.35
N TYR A 15 -1.74 1.96 -32.72
CA TYR A 15 -3.04 1.37 -32.41
C TYR A 15 -3.25 1.23 -30.90
N ASN A 16 -2.27 0.68 -30.18
CA ASN A 16 -2.34 0.54 -28.73
C ASN A 16 -2.48 1.90 -28.03
N HIS A 17 -1.77 2.92 -28.50
CA HIS A 17 -1.90 4.29 -27.98
C HIS A 17 -3.32 4.83 -28.17
N ARG A 18 -3.87 4.73 -29.39
CA ARG A 18 -5.25 5.17 -29.68
C ARG A 18 -6.29 4.42 -28.86
N GLN A 19 -6.10 3.12 -28.60
CA GLN A 19 -7.01 2.35 -27.75
C GLN A 19 -6.97 2.81 -26.29
N LYS A 20 -5.78 3.10 -25.74
CA LYS A 20 -5.66 3.67 -24.39
C LYS A 20 -6.36 5.03 -24.29
N GLU A 21 -6.12 5.89 -25.26
CA GLU A 21 -6.76 7.21 -25.34
C GLU A 21 -8.29 7.08 -25.46
N LYS A 22 -8.78 6.19 -26.33
CA LYS A 22 -10.23 5.91 -26.45
C LYS A 22 -10.83 5.38 -25.14
N SER A 23 -10.14 4.48 -24.45
CA SER A 23 -10.57 3.98 -23.14
C SER A 23 -10.64 5.10 -22.10
N PHE A 24 -9.64 6.00 -22.10
CA PHE A 24 -9.64 7.18 -21.23
C PHE A 24 -10.80 8.11 -21.54
N VAL A 25 -10.97 8.51 -22.80
CA VAL A 25 -12.07 9.36 -23.28
C VAL A 25 -13.42 8.75 -22.90
N ASN A 26 -13.60 7.45 -23.12
CA ASN A 26 -14.84 6.77 -22.74
C ASN A 26 -15.07 6.82 -21.22
N GLY A 27 -14.05 6.56 -20.41
CA GLY A 27 -14.17 6.57 -18.95
C GLY A 27 -14.43 7.94 -18.34
N ILE A 28 -14.06 9.04 -19.01
CA ILE A 28 -14.35 10.40 -18.56
C ILE A 28 -15.70 10.94 -19.06
N THR A 29 -16.47 10.19 -19.83
CA THR A 29 -17.78 10.66 -20.30
C THR A 29 -18.81 10.80 -19.17
N HIS A 30 -18.69 9.98 -18.12
CA HIS A 30 -19.60 9.95 -16.98
C HIS A 30 -18.83 9.68 -15.66
N PRO A 31 -17.90 10.57 -15.25
CA PRO A 31 -17.15 10.36 -14.03
C PRO A 31 -18.09 10.44 -12.81
N PRO A 32 -17.87 9.64 -11.76
CA PRO A 32 -18.65 9.76 -10.55
C PRO A 32 -18.44 11.13 -9.90
N GLN A 33 -19.49 11.68 -9.26
CA GLN A 33 -19.37 12.89 -8.48
C GLN A 33 -18.57 12.62 -7.20
N VAL A 34 -17.36 13.18 -7.12
CA VAL A 34 -16.42 12.98 -6.02
C VAL A 34 -15.87 14.27 -5.42
N LEU A 35 -16.10 15.41 -6.09
CA LEU A 35 -15.55 16.71 -5.69
C LEU A 35 -16.31 17.36 -4.53
N THR A 36 -17.55 16.91 -4.31
CA THR A 36 -18.39 17.35 -3.19
C THR A 36 -18.87 16.13 -2.41
N PRO A 37 -19.22 16.29 -1.12
CA PRO A 37 -19.85 15.22 -0.36
C PRO A 37 -21.11 14.68 -1.05
N LEU A 38 -21.34 13.35 -0.98
CA LEU A 38 -22.54 12.70 -1.52
C LEU A 38 -23.82 13.15 -0.79
N VAL A 39 -23.69 13.49 0.49
CA VAL A 39 -24.72 14.12 1.32
C VAL A 39 -24.11 15.31 2.07
N PRO A 40 -24.88 16.34 2.45
CA PRO A 40 -24.33 17.49 3.17
C PRO A 40 -23.67 17.10 4.51
N ILE A 41 -22.48 17.64 4.78
CA ILE A 41 -21.81 17.50 6.08
C ILE A 41 -22.44 18.50 7.05
N THR A 42 -23.28 18.02 7.98
CA THR A 42 -23.96 18.85 8.98
C THR A 42 -23.33 18.82 10.37
N GLY A 43 -22.39 17.91 10.62
CA GLY A 43 -21.74 17.70 11.93
C GLY A 43 -20.24 18.00 11.97
N ASP A 44 -19.58 17.56 13.05
CA ASP A 44 -18.14 17.70 13.29
C ASP A 44 -17.31 16.53 12.74
N ALA A 45 -17.95 15.56 12.08
CA ALA A 45 -17.34 14.38 11.51
C ALA A 45 -17.57 14.28 9.99
N VAL A 46 -16.62 13.67 9.30
CA VAL A 46 -16.71 13.29 7.88
C VAL A 46 -16.62 11.77 7.78
N HIS A 47 -17.53 11.21 7.01
CA HIS A 47 -17.76 9.77 6.91
C HIS A 47 -17.23 9.26 5.58
N PHE A 48 -16.32 8.30 5.64
CA PHE A 48 -15.65 7.72 4.50
C PHE A 48 -16.00 6.24 4.41
N LYS A 49 -16.14 5.74 3.19
CA LYS A 49 -16.29 4.31 2.91
C LYS A 49 -15.12 3.81 2.08
N HIS A 50 -14.67 2.57 2.31
CA HIS A 50 -13.61 1.93 1.52
C HIS A 50 -13.90 0.43 1.32
N THR A 51 -13.47 -0.10 0.18
CA THR A 51 -13.66 -1.52 -0.22
C THR A 51 -12.35 -2.22 -0.64
N GLY A 52 -11.27 -1.47 -0.79
CA GLY A 52 -9.99 -1.96 -1.31
C GLY A 52 -9.19 -2.77 -0.30
N HIS A 53 -8.07 -3.33 -0.76
CA HIS A 53 -7.20 -4.13 0.08
C HIS A 53 -6.57 -3.29 1.20
N ALA A 54 -6.01 -3.96 2.21
CA ALA A 54 -5.45 -3.32 3.40
C ALA A 54 -4.44 -2.18 3.09
N GLY A 55 -3.61 -2.34 2.04
CA GLY A 55 -2.68 -1.27 1.61
C GLY A 55 -3.41 -0.03 1.07
N ASP A 56 -4.46 -0.21 0.27
CA ASP A 56 -5.26 0.88 -0.29
C ASP A 56 -5.88 1.75 0.81
N VAL A 57 -6.30 1.12 1.92
CA VAL A 57 -6.82 1.81 3.10
C VAL A 57 -5.75 2.74 3.67
N ILE A 58 -4.54 2.24 3.92
CA ILE A 58 -3.44 3.05 4.48
C ILE A 58 -3.06 4.20 3.55
N TYR A 59 -2.98 3.95 2.25
CA TYR A 59 -2.64 4.97 1.25
C TYR A 59 -3.75 6.02 1.04
N SER A 60 -4.99 5.74 1.45
CA SER A 60 -6.10 6.69 1.38
C SER A 60 -6.11 7.72 2.53
N ILE A 61 -5.40 7.47 3.63
CA ILE A 61 -5.43 8.29 4.85
C ILE A 61 -5.08 9.78 4.59
N PRO A 62 -4.04 10.11 3.79
CA PRO A 62 -3.75 11.51 3.47
C PRO A 62 -4.91 12.23 2.80
N ALA A 63 -5.62 11.57 1.89
CA ALA A 63 -6.79 12.15 1.23
C ALA A 63 -7.96 12.33 2.21
N MET A 64 -8.20 11.36 3.09
CA MET A 64 -9.22 11.50 4.16
C MET A 64 -8.94 12.72 5.04
N LYS A 65 -7.69 12.89 5.49
CA LYS A 65 -7.30 14.05 6.32
C LYS A 65 -7.50 15.38 5.58
N ALA A 66 -7.13 15.44 4.31
CA ALA A 66 -7.31 16.64 3.49
C ALA A 66 -8.80 16.98 3.26
N LEU A 67 -9.63 15.97 2.99
CA LEU A 67 -11.08 16.12 2.81
C LEU A 67 -11.80 16.50 4.11
N ALA A 68 -11.37 15.94 5.24
CA ALA A 68 -11.97 16.24 6.55
C ALA A 68 -11.70 17.68 7.00
N LYS A 69 -10.61 18.32 6.55
CA LYS A 69 -10.23 19.70 6.90
C LYS A 69 -10.23 19.95 8.42
N GLY A 70 -9.68 18.99 9.18
CA GLY A 70 -9.60 19.04 10.64
C GLY A 70 -10.84 18.52 11.39
N ARG A 71 -11.92 18.16 10.70
CA ARG A 71 -13.04 17.41 11.30
C ARG A 71 -12.63 16.01 11.70
N LYS A 72 -13.43 15.40 12.57
CA LYS A 72 -13.26 13.99 12.95
C LYS A 72 -13.54 13.08 11.74
N ILE A 73 -12.88 11.93 11.71
CA ILE A 73 -12.97 10.95 10.62
C ILE A 73 -13.71 9.73 11.15
N HIS A 74 -14.77 9.33 10.44
CA HIS A 74 -15.43 8.04 10.60
C HIS A 74 -15.13 7.23 9.34
N LEU A 75 -14.48 6.09 9.49
CA LEU A 75 -14.13 5.21 8.37
C LEU A 75 -14.93 3.91 8.45
N TYR A 76 -15.62 3.59 7.39
CA TYR A 76 -16.42 2.37 7.26
C TYR A 76 -15.85 1.46 6.17
N PHE A 77 -15.75 0.18 6.47
CA PHE A 77 -15.41 -0.84 5.47
C PHE A 77 -16.67 -1.48 4.92
N GLU A 78 -16.84 -1.42 3.60
CA GLU A 78 -17.84 -2.23 2.92
C GLU A 78 -17.23 -3.59 2.60
N LEU A 79 -17.75 -4.61 3.28
CA LEU A 79 -17.19 -5.96 3.30
C LEU A 79 -17.70 -6.80 2.13
N HIS A 80 -17.05 -7.95 1.92
CA HIS A 80 -17.46 -9.01 0.99
C HIS A 80 -17.53 -8.61 -0.48
N GLN A 81 -16.89 -7.49 -0.84
CA GLN A 81 -16.71 -7.14 -2.25
C GLN A 81 -15.83 -8.21 -2.93
N PRO A 82 -16.22 -8.67 -4.12
CA PRO A 82 -15.50 -9.73 -4.82
C PRO A 82 -14.08 -9.24 -5.14
N ASN A 83 -13.12 -10.13 -4.95
CA ASN A 83 -11.76 -9.85 -5.34
C ASN A 83 -11.64 -9.78 -6.87
N ARG A 84 -11.29 -8.61 -7.39
CA ARG A 84 -11.12 -8.36 -8.83
C ARG A 84 -9.66 -8.19 -9.23
N ASP A 85 -8.76 -8.13 -8.25
CA ASP A 85 -7.37 -7.75 -8.45
C ASP A 85 -6.45 -8.99 -8.58
N PHE A 86 -6.90 -10.18 -8.17
CA PHE A 86 -6.10 -11.41 -8.19
C PHE A 86 -6.70 -12.51 -9.08
N THR A 87 -5.82 -13.32 -9.66
CA THR A 87 -6.22 -14.52 -10.41
C THR A 87 -6.58 -15.64 -9.42
N GLN A 88 -7.35 -16.64 -9.88
CA GLN A 88 -7.75 -17.80 -9.06
C GLN A 88 -6.56 -18.61 -8.52
N GLN A 89 -5.36 -18.46 -9.10
CA GLN A 89 -4.15 -19.17 -8.70
C GLN A 89 -3.41 -18.48 -7.54
N MET A 90 -3.77 -17.24 -7.21
CA MET A 90 -3.09 -16.45 -6.19
C MET A 90 -3.77 -16.65 -4.83
N LYS A 91 -3.03 -17.19 -3.85
CA LYS A 91 -3.51 -17.27 -2.47
C LYS A 91 -3.57 -15.88 -1.85
N HIS A 92 -4.68 -15.54 -1.22
CA HIS A 92 -4.86 -14.29 -0.50
C HIS A 92 -5.42 -14.55 0.91
N PRO A 93 -4.98 -13.83 1.96
CA PRO A 93 -5.45 -14.07 3.33
C PRO A 93 -6.96 -13.91 3.53
N ASN A 94 -7.62 -13.09 2.69
CA ASN A 94 -9.07 -12.90 2.70
C ASN A 94 -9.80 -13.79 1.67
N GLY A 95 -9.11 -14.73 1.03
CA GLY A 95 -9.68 -15.58 -0.01
C GLY A 95 -10.21 -14.77 -1.19
N ASN A 96 -11.48 -15.00 -1.53
CA ASN A 96 -12.14 -14.45 -2.74
C ASN A 96 -12.77 -13.06 -2.53
N VAL A 97 -12.60 -12.43 -1.36
CA VAL A 97 -13.12 -11.10 -1.06
C VAL A 97 -12.01 -10.12 -0.72
N MET A 98 -12.27 -8.83 -0.94
CA MET A 98 -11.32 -7.75 -0.66
C MET A 98 -11.10 -7.58 0.86
N LEU A 99 -12.19 -7.35 1.60
CA LEU A 99 -12.26 -7.14 3.04
C LEU A 99 -13.36 -8.02 3.65
N ASN A 100 -13.13 -8.45 4.89
CA ASN A 100 -14.06 -9.25 5.70
C ASN A 100 -14.01 -8.78 7.17
N GLU A 101 -14.77 -9.42 8.04
CA GLU A 101 -14.86 -9.12 9.46
C GLU A 101 -13.49 -9.22 10.15
N LYS A 102 -12.67 -10.21 9.78
CA LYS A 102 -11.28 -10.33 10.27
C LYS A 102 -10.46 -9.10 9.92
N SER A 103 -10.66 -8.52 8.74
CA SER A 103 -9.99 -7.28 8.33
C SER A 103 -10.35 -6.13 9.27
N VAL A 104 -11.63 -5.97 9.60
CA VAL A 104 -12.09 -4.97 10.59
C VAL A 104 -11.42 -5.20 11.94
N ALA A 105 -11.44 -6.45 12.45
CA ALA A 105 -10.83 -6.79 13.73
C ALA A 105 -9.32 -6.49 13.78
N MET A 106 -8.59 -6.79 12.70
CA MET A 106 -7.14 -6.53 12.62
C MET A 106 -6.81 -5.03 12.55
N PHE A 107 -7.66 -4.23 11.88
CA PHE A 107 -7.47 -2.78 11.71
C PHE A 107 -7.90 -1.96 12.92
N ALA A 108 -8.94 -2.39 13.64
CA ALA A 108 -9.56 -1.57 14.68
C ALA A 108 -8.55 -1.04 15.72
N PRO A 109 -7.61 -1.84 16.27
CA PRO A 109 -6.63 -1.33 17.22
C PRO A 109 -5.73 -0.23 16.63
N LEU A 110 -5.38 -0.31 15.35
CA LEU A 110 -4.52 0.68 14.69
C LEU A 110 -5.30 1.97 14.44
N MET A 111 -6.52 1.86 13.91
CA MET A 111 -7.35 3.01 13.55
C MET A 111 -7.77 3.82 14.77
N GLN A 112 -8.12 3.16 15.88
CA GLN A 112 -8.50 3.82 17.14
C GLN A 112 -7.39 4.66 17.77
N GLN A 113 -6.11 4.36 17.46
CA GLN A 113 -4.97 5.13 17.97
C GLN A 113 -4.67 6.38 17.14
N GLN A 114 -5.25 6.52 15.94
CA GLN A 114 -4.88 7.60 15.03
C GLN A 114 -5.54 8.94 15.42
N PRO A 115 -4.78 10.04 15.50
CA PRO A 115 -5.37 11.35 15.75
C PRO A 115 -6.41 11.73 14.69
N GLY A 116 -7.58 12.17 15.15
CA GLY A 116 -8.71 12.55 14.31
C GLY A 116 -9.60 11.39 13.87
N MET A 117 -9.19 10.13 14.03
CA MET A 117 -10.04 8.96 13.77
C MET A 117 -10.97 8.74 14.97
N GLN A 118 -12.25 9.08 14.84
CA GLN A 118 -13.23 8.93 15.93
C GLN A 118 -13.96 7.59 15.86
N HIS A 119 -14.21 7.07 14.66
CA HIS A 119 -14.96 5.84 14.49
C HIS A 119 -14.40 4.99 13.35
N PHE A 120 -14.39 3.68 13.57
CA PHE A 120 -13.99 2.68 12.58
C PHE A 120 -14.83 1.42 12.74
N ALA A 121 -15.51 0.99 11.69
CA ALA A 121 -16.38 -0.19 11.71
C ALA A 121 -16.64 -0.77 10.31
N ALA A 122 -17.34 -1.90 10.25
CA ALA A 122 -18.01 -2.32 9.02
C ALA A 122 -19.16 -1.35 8.68
N TRP A 123 -19.40 -1.12 7.40
CA TRP A 123 -20.52 -0.30 6.93
C TRP A 123 -21.84 -1.08 7.03
N ASN A 124 -22.84 -0.49 7.66
CA ASN A 124 -24.19 -1.04 7.86
C ASN A 124 -25.30 -0.12 7.31
N GLY A 125 -24.95 0.74 6.33
CA GLY A 125 -25.90 1.67 5.70
C GLY A 125 -25.84 3.09 6.25
N GLU A 126 -24.79 3.44 7.00
CA GLU A 126 -24.55 4.80 7.47
C GLU A 126 -24.41 5.78 6.28
N PRO A 127 -24.84 7.05 6.42
CA PRO A 127 -24.63 8.05 5.39
C PRO A 127 -23.13 8.28 5.17
N ILE A 128 -22.70 8.21 3.91
CA ILE A 128 -21.31 8.38 3.49
C ILE A 128 -21.14 9.72 2.79
N HIS A 129 -20.11 10.47 3.19
CA HIS A 129 -19.76 11.74 2.55
C HIS A 129 -18.84 11.51 1.34
N TYR A 130 -17.84 10.63 1.47
CA TYR A 130 -16.92 10.29 0.40
C TYR A 130 -16.71 8.77 0.31
N ASP A 131 -17.01 8.19 -0.85
CA ASP A 131 -16.67 6.80 -1.15
C ASP A 131 -15.26 6.74 -1.75
N LEU A 132 -14.28 6.34 -0.94
CA LEU A 132 -12.89 6.27 -1.36
C LEU A 132 -12.68 5.24 -2.45
N THR A 133 -13.59 4.29 -2.67
CA THR A 133 -13.53 3.32 -3.78
C THR A 133 -13.64 3.99 -5.15
N ALA A 134 -14.20 5.20 -5.21
CA ALA A 134 -14.49 5.90 -6.45
C ALA A 134 -13.27 6.10 -7.35
N PHE A 135 -12.03 6.07 -6.81
CA PHE A 135 -10.82 6.12 -7.62
C PHE A 135 -10.79 5.04 -8.71
N ARG A 136 -11.36 3.85 -8.42
CA ARG A 136 -11.44 2.70 -9.33
C ARG A 136 -12.34 2.92 -10.54
N SER A 137 -13.18 3.96 -10.50
CA SER A 137 -14.08 4.34 -11.59
C SER A 137 -13.45 5.35 -12.56
N PHE A 138 -12.29 5.92 -12.24
CA PHE A 138 -11.59 6.84 -13.12
C PHE A 138 -10.62 6.08 -14.04
N PRO A 139 -10.47 6.49 -15.31
CA PRO A 139 -9.75 5.71 -16.31
C PRO A 139 -8.25 6.02 -16.37
N PHE A 140 -7.60 6.39 -15.26
CA PHE A 140 -6.14 6.58 -15.27
C PHE A 140 -5.40 5.25 -15.12
N ASP A 141 -4.18 5.19 -15.66
CA ASP A 141 -3.34 4.00 -15.61
C ASP A 141 -2.81 3.79 -14.19
N TYR A 142 -3.26 2.73 -13.50
CA TYR A 142 -2.83 2.34 -12.15
C TYR A 142 -1.36 1.88 -12.06
N ARG A 143 -0.57 2.05 -13.11
CA ARG A 143 0.90 1.94 -13.04
C ARG A 143 1.58 3.31 -12.87
N MET A 144 0.84 4.39 -13.09
CA MET A 144 1.35 5.76 -12.97
C MET A 144 1.20 6.26 -11.55
N TYR A 145 2.14 7.12 -11.14
CA TYR A 145 2.18 7.73 -9.81
C TYR A 145 2.19 6.70 -8.66
N SER A 146 1.87 7.15 -7.45
CA SER A 146 1.67 6.30 -6.29
C SER A 146 0.18 6.09 -5.99
N ILE A 147 -0.16 5.00 -5.30
CA ILE A 147 -1.54 4.73 -4.83
C ILE A 147 -2.12 5.93 -4.08
N THR A 148 -1.33 6.61 -3.24
CA THR A 148 -1.79 7.81 -2.53
C THR A 148 -2.17 8.95 -3.48
N ARG A 149 -1.41 9.13 -4.57
CA ARG A 149 -1.70 10.16 -5.57
C ARG A 149 -2.95 9.84 -6.39
N TRP A 150 -3.36 8.59 -6.50
CA TRP A 150 -4.64 8.25 -7.13
C TRP A 150 -5.81 8.89 -6.39
N TYR A 151 -5.82 8.83 -5.06
CA TYR A 151 -6.84 9.52 -4.27
C TYR A 151 -6.76 11.04 -4.45
N PHE A 152 -5.57 11.61 -4.57
CA PHE A 152 -5.41 13.06 -4.78
C PHE A 152 -5.98 13.50 -6.14
N LEU A 153 -5.69 12.74 -7.19
CA LEU A 153 -6.25 12.97 -8.53
C LEU A 153 -7.76 12.81 -8.55
N THR A 154 -8.29 11.80 -7.84
CA THR A 154 -9.74 11.55 -7.76
C THR A 154 -10.47 12.64 -7.00
N PHE A 155 -9.99 13.04 -5.83
CA PHE A 155 -10.72 13.93 -4.92
C PHE A 155 -10.29 15.40 -5.00
N ALA A 156 -9.37 15.75 -5.92
CA ALA A 156 -8.81 17.09 -6.07
C ALA A 156 -8.23 17.67 -4.76
N VAL A 157 -7.51 16.83 -4.02
CA VAL A 157 -6.84 17.18 -2.76
C VAL A 157 -5.34 16.93 -2.84
N THR A 158 -4.60 17.47 -1.89
CA THR A 158 -3.16 17.21 -1.76
C THR A 158 -2.76 17.19 -0.29
N ALA A 159 -1.66 16.53 0.03
CA ALA A 159 -1.01 16.57 1.32
C ALA A 159 0.51 16.36 1.15
N ASP A 160 1.26 16.76 2.16
CA ASP A 160 2.71 16.55 2.22
C ASP A 160 3.00 15.07 2.51
N LEU A 161 3.34 14.32 1.46
CA LEU A 161 3.66 12.89 1.55
C LEU A 161 5.06 12.63 2.11
N GLY A 162 5.89 13.64 2.36
CA GLY A 162 7.15 13.47 3.09
C GLY A 162 6.95 13.28 4.60
N LYS A 163 5.75 13.57 5.11
CA LYS A 163 5.43 13.48 6.55
C LYS A 163 4.66 12.20 6.89
N PRO A 164 4.81 11.69 8.13
CA PRO A 164 4.04 10.54 8.57
C PRO A 164 2.55 10.86 8.61
N TRP A 165 1.73 9.92 8.15
CA TRP A 165 0.27 9.99 8.24
C TRP A 165 -0.33 8.93 9.16
N LEU A 166 0.48 8.04 9.71
CA LEU A 166 0.17 7.19 10.86
C LEU A 166 1.03 7.56 12.08
N GLN A 167 0.51 7.27 13.26
CA GLN A 167 1.21 7.40 14.54
C GLN A 167 0.99 6.14 15.37
N VAL A 168 2.07 5.60 15.92
CA VAL A 168 2.06 4.48 16.86
C VAL A 168 3.21 4.64 17.84
N VAL A 169 3.10 3.99 19.00
CA VAL A 169 4.24 3.86 19.92
C VAL A 169 5.17 2.77 19.38
N PRO A 170 6.46 3.06 19.12
CA PRO A 170 7.40 2.05 18.61
C PRO A 170 7.73 1.00 19.68
N ASP A 171 7.79 -0.26 19.27
CA ASP A 171 8.30 -1.34 20.15
C ASP A 171 9.82 -1.32 20.17
N LYS A 172 10.37 -0.85 21.30
CA LYS A 172 11.82 -0.70 21.51
C LYS A 172 12.57 -2.03 21.50
N ASN A 173 11.90 -3.17 21.65
CA ASN A 173 12.55 -4.47 21.50
C ASN A 173 13.08 -4.70 20.08
N PHE A 174 12.63 -3.92 19.09
CA PHE A 174 13.07 -4.04 17.69
C PHE A 174 14.13 -3.01 17.28
N ALA A 175 14.61 -2.18 18.21
CA ALA A 175 15.52 -1.06 17.92
C ALA A 175 16.84 -1.47 17.25
N ASP A 176 17.30 -2.70 17.45
CA ASP A 176 18.51 -3.27 16.86
C ASP A 176 18.21 -4.28 15.73
N LYS A 177 16.93 -4.49 15.40
CA LYS A 177 16.47 -5.53 14.47
C LYS A 177 16.20 -4.99 13.07
N ILE A 178 16.54 -5.79 12.06
CA ILE A 178 16.09 -5.57 10.68
C ILE A 178 14.80 -6.37 10.49
N VAL A 179 13.71 -5.68 10.20
CA VAL A 179 12.39 -6.28 10.01
C VAL A 179 12.12 -6.45 8.51
N LEU A 180 11.82 -7.68 8.11
CA LEU A 180 11.53 -8.07 6.74
C LEU A 180 10.05 -8.40 6.58
N ALA A 181 9.47 -8.01 5.45
CA ALA A 181 8.19 -8.52 4.99
C ALA A 181 8.20 -8.63 3.47
N ARG A 182 8.08 -9.85 2.94
CA ARG A 182 8.08 -10.08 1.50
C ARG A 182 6.88 -10.94 1.13
N SER A 183 5.87 -10.30 0.57
CA SER A 183 4.65 -11.01 0.17
C SER A 183 4.92 -11.97 -0.98
N SER A 184 4.08 -12.99 -1.20
CA SER A 184 4.18 -13.96 -2.31
C SER A 184 4.00 -13.39 -3.72
N ARG A 185 3.80 -12.07 -3.85
CA ARG A 185 3.46 -11.36 -5.09
C ARG A 185 4.39 -10.19 -5.29
N TYR A 186 4.35 -9.56 -6.46
CA TYR A 186 5.07 -8.30 -6.72
C TYR A 186 6.59 -8.40 -6.47
N HIS A 187 7.19 -9.54 -6.81
CA HIS A 187 8.64 -9.71 -6.80
C HIS A 187 9.26 -9.18 -8.08
N THR A 188 10.47 -8.64 -7.97
CA THR A 188 11.28 -8.34 -9.14
C THR A 188 12.23 -9.50 -9.46
N PRO A 189 12.23 -10.01 -10.71
CA PRO A 189 13.11 -11.10 -11.10
C PRO A 189 14.58 -10.76 -10.85
N GLY A 190 15.34 -11.73 -10.32
CA GLY A 190 16.77 -11.59 -10.05
C GLY A 190 17.12 -10.92 -8.73
N ILE A 191 16.15 -10.65 -7.86
CA ILE A 191 16.39 -10.18 -6.49
C ILE A 191 16.51 -11.36 -5.52
N SER A 192 17.62 -11.37 -4.77
CA SER A 192 17.90 -12.29 -3.68
C SER A 192 18.11 -11.54 -2.36
N TYR A 193 17.48 -12.04 -1.31
CA TYR A 193 17.63 -11.58 0.07
C TYR A 193 18.70 -12.39 0.83
N SER A 194 19.27 -13.44 0.23
CA SER A 194 20.20 -14.37 0.88
C SER A 194 21.42 -13.69 1.52
N PHE A 195 21.94 -12.62 0.90
CA PHE A 195 23.06 -11.84 1.44
C PHE A 195 22.75 -11.25 2.82
N LEU A 196 21.47 -11.05 3.17
CA LEU A 196 21.10 -10.53 4.48
C LEU A 196 21.49 -11.48 5.61
N SER A 197 21.71 -12.77 5.33
CA SER A 197 22.14 -13.76 6.32
C SER A 197 23.45 -13.39 7.04
N GLN A 198 24.25 -12.47 6.48
CA GLN A 198 25.45 -11.95 7.12
C GLN A 198 25.16 -11.02 8.31
N TYR A 199 23.94 -10.47 8.41
CA TYR A 199 23.54 -9.56 9.48
C TYR A 199 22.83 -10.31 10.62
N PRO A 200 23.07 -9.91 11.89
CA PRO A 200 22.35 -10.46 13.02
C PRO A 200 20.93 -9.87 13.12
N ASN A 201 20.10 -10.45 13.98
CA ASN A 201 18.82 -9.87 14.43
C ASN A 201 17.80 -9.60 13.30
N LEU A 202 17.71 -10.55 12.36
CA LEU A 202 16.73 -10.55 11.28
C LEU A 202 15.39 -11.11 11.76
N VAL A 203 14.33 -10.33 11.59
CA VAL A 203 12.97 -10.73 11.94
C VAL A 203 12.07 -10.62 10.73
N PHE A 204 11.17 -11.59 10.55
CA PHE A 204 10.13 -11.55 9.55
C PHE A 204 8.76 -11.27 10.17
N VAL A 205 8.01 -10.36 9.55
CA VAL A 205 6.59 -10.12 9.83
C VAL A 205 5.77 -10.38 8.56
N GLY A 206 4.62 -11.02 8.70
CA GLY A 206 3.79 -11.42 7.56
C GLY A 206 3.00 -12.67 7.87
N VAL A 207 2.60 -13.42 6.84
CA VAL A 207 1.92 -14.70 7.02
C VAL A 207 2.94 -15.87 7.10
N PRO A 208 2.61 -16.98 7.80
CA PRO A 208 3.52 -18.11 7.96
C PRO A 208 4.08 -18.67 6.64
N ASP A 209 3.22 -18.86 5.63
CA ASP A 209 3.64 -19.38 4.32
C ASP A 209 4.74 -18.51 3.66
N GLU A 210 4.66 -17.18 3.82
CA GLU A 210 5.65 -16.25 3.27
C GLU A 210 6.96 -16.27 4.08
N TYR A 211 6.86 -16.46 5.40
CA TYR A 211 8.03 -16.67 6.26
C TYR A 211 8.78 -17.94 5.88
N GLU A 212 8.09 -19.07 5.69
CA GLU A 212 8.72 -20.36 5.37
C GLU A 212 9.53 -20.29 4.07
N VAL A 213 9.02 -19.58 3.06
CA VAL A 213 9.77 -19.33 1.81
C VAL A 213 11.02 -18.47 2.08
N MET A 214 10.87 -17.38 2.83
CA MET A 214 11.99 -16.48 3.14
C MET A 214 13.05 -17.14 4.04
N LYS A 215 12.65 -18.05 4.93
CA LYS A 215 13.53 -18.79 5.84
C LYS A 215 14.47 -19.73 5.10
N GLN A 216 14.04 -20.27 3.95
CA GLN A 216 14.91 -21.08 3.09
C GLN A 216 16.05 -20.24 2.49
N GLU A 217 15.79 -18.97 2.20
CA GLU A 217 16.77 -18.05 1.64
C GLU A 217 17.66 -17.41 2.72
N ILE A 218 17.11 -17.19 3.93
CA ILE A 218 17.80 -16.58 5.08
C ILE A 218 17.67 -17.51 6.30
N PRO A 219 18.63 -18.44 6.51
CA PRO A 219 18.50 -19.46 7.56
C PRO A 219 18.44 -18.94 8.99
N ASN A 220 18.97 -17.74 9.28
CA ASN A 220 18.93 -17.10 10.60
C ASN A 220 17.70 -16.19 10.83
N LEU A 221 16.75 -16.13 9.88
CA LEU A 221 15.53 -15.31 9.99
C LEU A 221 14.60 -15.82 11.10
N VAL A 222 14.07 -14.96 11.96
CA VAL A 222 13.13 -15.33 13.03
C VAL A 222 11.72 -14.85 12.71
N TYR A 223 10.72 -15.72 12.81
CA TYR A 223 9.33 -15.33 12.62
C TYR A 223 8.80 -14.55 13.83
N GLN A 224 8.22 -13.38 13.57
CA GLN A 224 7.49 -12.57 14.55
C GLN A 224 6.01 -12.53 14.17
N PRO A 225 5.16 -13.36 14.80
CA PRO A 225 3.71 -13.22 14.65
C PRO A 225 3.23 -11.91 15.29
N VAL A 226 2.12 -11.40 14.79
CA VAL A 226 1.43 -10.23 15.34
C VAL A 226 -0.07 -10.53 15.46
N ASN A 227 -0.71 -9.97 16.48
CA ASN A 227 -2.12 -10.22 16.76
C ASN A 227 -3.05 -9.27 16.01
N ASN A 228 -2.56 -8.08 15.65
CA ASN A 228 -3.32 -7.05 14.94
C ASN A 228 -2.37 -6.07 14.21
N PHE A 229 -2.94 -5.12 13.45
CA PHE A 229 -2.14 -4.18 12.67
C PHE A 229 -1.53 -3.03 13.50
N ALA A 230 -1.99 -2.79 14.73
CA ALA A 230 -1.30 -1.85 15.63
C ALA A 230 0.03 -2.44 16.11
N GLU A 231 0.03 -3.73 16.47
CA GLU A 231 1.26 -4.45 16.84
C GLU A 231 2.24 -4.52 15.67
N LEU A 232 1.76 -4.88 14.46
CA LEU A 232 2.59 -4.85 13.26
C LEU A 232 3.21 -3.47 13.00
N ALA A 233 2.40 -2.41 13.09
CA ALA A 233 2.88 -1.04 12.93
C ALA A 233 3.90 -0.66 14.02
N SER A 234 3.71 -1.10 15.27
CA SER A 234 4.63 -0.86 16.39
C SER A 234 5.98 -1.55 16.20
N VAL A 235 5.98 -2.81 15.74
CA VAL A 235 7.19 -3.57 15.37
C VAL A 235 7.95 -2.86 14.25
N ILE A 236 7.26 -2.45 13.19
CA ILE A 236 7.85 -1.71 12.07
C ILE A 236 8.40 -0.35 12.55
N ALA A 237 7.64 0.38 13.35
CA ALA A 237 8.02 1.68 13.92
C ALA A 237 9.27 1.61 14.80
N GLY A 238 9.43 0.51 15.55
CA GLY A 238 10.56 0.28 16.43
C GLY A 238 11.80 -0.31 15.76
N SER A 239 11.71 -0.74 14.50
CA SER A 239 12.80 -1.42 13.80
C SER A 239 13.99 -0.50 13.48
N LYS A 240 15.21 -1.08 13.43
CA LYS A 240 16.41 -0.37 12.93
C LYS A 240 16.28 -0.03 11.44
N LEU A 241 15.69 -0.96 10.69
CA LEU A 241 15.48 -0.92 9.25
C LEU A 241 14.33 -1.84 8.89
N PHE A 242 13.38 -1.36 8.08
CA PHE A 242 12.36 -2.18 7.46
C PHE A 242 12.71 -2.47 5.99
N ILE A 243 12.50 -3.70 5.52
CA ILE A 243 12.68 -4.07 4.11
C ILE A 243 11.46 -4.86 3.66
N GLY A 244 10.87 -4.46 2.54
CA GLY A 244 9.80 -5.25 1.95
C GLY A 244 9.45 -4.89 0.53
N ASN A 245 8.59 -5.69 -0.08
CA ASN A 245 8.04 -5.42 -1.41
C ASN A 245 6.69 -4.70 -1.33
N GLN A 246 6.09 -4.40 -2.48
CA GLN A 246 4.79 -3.73 -2.62
C GLN A 246 3.64 -4.51 -1.96
N SER A 247 3.53 -4.37 -0.64
CA SER A 247 2.69 -5.18 0.22
C SER A 247 2.08 -4.33 1.34
N PHE A 248 1.14 -4.90 2.09
CA PHE A 248 0.51 -4.19 3.20
C PHE A 248 1.51 -3.76 4.29
N PRO A 249 2.46 -4.61 4.77
CA PRO A 249 3.48 -4.16 5.71
C PRO A 249 4.29 -2.96 5.20
N PHE A 250 4.62 -2.91 3.90
CA PHE A 250 5.31 -1.75 3.34
C PHE A 250 4.45 -0.47 3.38
N SER A 251 3.14 -0.57 3.17
CA SER A 251 2.25 0.59 3.31
C SER A 251 2.26 1.19 4.72
N LEU A 252 2.44 0.36 5.77
CA LEU A 252 2.61 0.84 7.14
C LEU A 252 3.96 1.53 7.32
N ALA A 253 5.05 0.90 6.85
CA ALA A 253 6.39 1.51 6.91
C ALA A 253 6.43 2.88 6.20
N GLU A 254 5.79 2.96 5.02
CA GLU A 254 5.64 4.20 4.26
C GLU A 254 4.86 5.27 5.03
N ALA A 255 3.73 4.88 5.62
CA ALA A 255 2.87 5.78 6.37
C ALA A 255 3.50 6.31 7.66
N LEU A 256 4.38 5.52 8.28
CA LEU A 256 5.13 5.85 9.49
C LEU A 256 6.40 6.66 9.20
N LYS A 257 6.86 6.65 7.94
CA LYS A 257 8.14 7.25 7.51
C LYS A 257 9.35 6.70 8.25
N VAL A 258 9.32 5.43 8.65
CA VAL A 258 10.51 4.77 9.19
C VAL A 258 11.57 4.61 8.11
N LYS A 259 12.79 4.28 8.54
CA LYS A 259 13.84 3.87 7.62
C LYS A 259 13.46 2.57 6.94
N ARG A 260 13.25 2.64 5.63
CA ARG A 260 12.63 1.56 4.85
C ARG A 260 13.19 1.44 3.46
N ILE A 261 13.28 0.20 2.97
CA ILE A 261 13.69 -0.12 1.61
C ILE A 261 12.56 -0.88 0.90
N LEU A 262 12.16 -0.39 -0.28
CA LEU A 262 11.17 -1.03 -1.14
C LEU A 262 11.84 -1.89 -2.23
N GLU A 263 11.49 -3.18 -2.29
CA GLU A 263 11.59 -3.95 -3.53
C GLU A 263 10.46 -3.51 -4.48
N VAL A 264 10.81 -2.75 -5.50
CA VAL A 264 9.85 -2.21 -6.46
C VAL A 264 9.45 -3.29 -7.44
N TYR A 265 8.16 -3.39 -7.75
CA TYR A 265 7.68 -4.35 -8.74
C TYR A 265 7.73 -3.78 -10.15
N HIS A 266 8.60 -4.37 -10.98
CA HIS A 266 8.91 -3.82 -12.31
C HIS A 266 7.71 -3.63 -13.26
N GLN A 267 6.61 -4.39 -13.12
CA GLN A 267 5.45 -4.26 -14.02
C GLN A 267 4.44 -3.20 -13.57
N CYS A 268 4.41 -2.88 -12.27
CA CYS A 268 3.46 -1.95 -11.68
C CYS A 268 4.09 -1.22 -10.49
N PRO A 269 5.06 -0.30 -10.75
CA PRO A 269 5.81 0.41 -9.72
C PRO A 269 5.01 1.57 -9.12
N ASN A 270 3.81 1.27 -8.63
CA ASN A 270 2.84 2.25 -8.15
C ASN A 270 2.87 2.47 -6.63
N VAL A 271 3.87 1.92 -5.96
CA VAL A 271 4.26 2.30 -4.60
C VAL A 271 5.56 3.07 -4.74
N VAL A 272 5.52 4.34 -4.36
CA VAL A 272 6.67 5.23 -4.46
C VAL A 272 6.97 5.74 -3.05
N PRO A 273 8.10 5.35 -2.44
CA PRO A 273 8.39 5.77 -1.09
C PRO A 273 8.88 7.22 -1.07
N GLU A 274 8.34 8.04 -0.17
CA GLU A 274 8.66 9.47 -0.09
C GLU A 274 9.24 9.85 1.28
N GLY A 275 10.29 10.69 1.32
CA GLY A 275 10.93 11.19 2.55
C GLY A 275 12.43 10.90 2.64
N SER A 276 13.08 11.36 3.71
CA SER A 276 14.55 11.27 3.91
C SER A 276 15.09 9.86 4.08
N ASP A 277 14.30 8.99 4.71
CA ASP A 277 14.68 7.60 5.05
C ASP A 277 13.95 6.58 4.17
N ALA A 278 13.58 7.02 2.96
CA ALA A 278 12.96 6.21 1.92
C ALA A 278 14.01 5.76 0.92
N TYR A 279 14.05 4.45 0.66
CA TYR A 279 14.90 3.85 -0.35
C TYR A 279 14.09 2.84 -1.16
N ASP A 280 14.50 2.61 -2.39
CA ASP A 280 13.89 1.63 -3.28
C ASP A 280 14.92 1.01 -4.24
N PHE A 281 14.61 -0.18 -4.76
CA PHE A 281 15.46 -0.86 -5.72
C PHE A 281 14.67 -1.76 -6.67
N CYS A 282 15.24 -1.95 -7.86
CA CYS A 282 14.81 -2.94 -8.86
C CYS A 282 15.93 -3.93 -9.23
N TYR A 283 17.12 -3.78 -8.64
CA TYR A 283 18.34 -4.48 -9.06
C TYR A 283 19.18 -4.91 -7.85
N GLN A 284 19.76 -6.11 -7.92
CA GLN A 284 20.48 -6.73 -6.81
C GLN A 284 21.67 -5.90 -6.28
N PRO A 285 22.61 -5.40 -7.13
CA PRO A 285 23.76 -4.65 -6.61
C PRO A 285 23.36 -3.37 -5.85
N GLN A 286 22.27 -2.73 -6.29
CA GLN A 286 21.71 -1.54 -5.64
C GLN A 286 21.09 -1.90 -4.30
N PHE A 287 20.37 -3.03 -4.21
CA PHE A 287 19.82 -3.51 -2.95
C PHE A 287 20.92 -3.73 -1.91
N GLU A 288 21.97 -4.49 -2.26
CA GLU A 288 23.09 -4.77 -1.37
C GLU A 288 23.82 -3.50 -0.94
N LYS A 289 24.06 -2.59 -1.89
CA LYS A 289 24.70 -1.30 -1.61
C LYS A 289 23.88 -0.45 -0.63
N ILE A 290 22.57 -0.33 -0.85
CA ILE A 290 21.68 0.46 0.02
C ILE A 290 21.71 -0.11 1.45
N VAL A 291 21.61 -1.43 1.61
CA VAL A 291 21.66 -2.08 2.93
C VAL A 291 23.01 -1.83 3.60
N SER A 292 24.11 -2.02 2.88
CA SER A 292 25.47 -1.75 3.38
C SER A 292 25.63 -0.29 3.82
N ASP A 293 25.22 0.67 2.99
CA ASP A 293 25.31 2.11 3.29
C ASP A 293 24.48 2.50 4.52
N ILE A 294 23.35 1.84 4.78
CA ILE A 294 22.50 2.12 5.93
C ILE A 294 23.07 1.52 7.22
N LEU A 295 23.61 0.30 7.15
CA LEU A 295 24.03 -0.46 8.33
C LEU A 295 25.46 -0.16 8.78
N ASN A 296 26.30 0.40 7.89
CA ASN A 296 27.68 0.81 8.17
C ASN A 296 27.85 2.29 8.56
N ARG A 297 26.74 3.03 8.72
CA ARG A 297 26.71 4.39 9.29
C ARG A 297 26.45 4.32 10.80
#